data_AF-A0AAN9AY93-F1
#
_entry.id   AF-A0AAN9AY93-F1
#
_cell.length_a   1.000
_cell.length_b   1.000
_cell.length_c   1.000
_cell.angle_alpha   90.00
_cell.angle_beta   90.00
_cell.angle_gamma   90.00
#
_symmetry.space_group_name_H-M   'P 1'
#
loop_
_entity.id
_entity.type
_entity.pdbx_description
1 polymer ?
#
loop_
_entity_poly.entity_id
_entity_poly.type
_entity_poly.pdbx_seq_one_letter_code
_entity_poly.pdbx_strand_id
1 'polypeptide(L)'
;MKFWRRQVEEWYPQLQQRTYFVPPVFMNRTGERVVKIYGTEVLVKQRPVDDVPQGAGPVLFNSDVREDRSQQNVLKCLRKVSEAGQEVMFVLSQLNFKDYLPCYSAAAASKLPTPKDFKADNKDQGDFDVLVLHRHLGILVGEIKALGDNFQELGLSQQQQEQEVVKKVKSALKQLDKADDVLSHLTQDLQLSPRIVKSLMLPNVPAALLRQALDSNPPLKQAVCQCLDLPPTADPTPHCMTSDDLDSPETWWQQRMKANGDDPAMKDKSVYLDLVSRFCGPATMVSVFCSSDPRLGHQPDVRTEGEGVSETGHRFTRFMVTPSQLTVLHVSPPWAFLVGPPGTGKTFVLILKALDWIRKGEPVLVFSTSEQSEGASRMIYHQLEQTLVDQAERSRLHFEQLDLWNTEQDVPKAVASILQKARQGILNIIADEAFTSKYVFDSLLIC
;
A
#
# COMPACT_ATOMS: atom_id res chain seq x y z
N MET A 1 15.54 -28.49 -4.35
CA MET A 1 15.32 -28.08 -2.95
C MET A 1 16.51 -27.41 -2.28
N LYS A 2 17.72 -27.98 -2.20
CA LYS A 2 18.85 -27.37 -1.45
C LYS A 2 19.13 -25.88 -1.73
N PHE A 3 19.17 -25.46 -3.00
CA PHE A 3 19.35 -24.05 -3.37
C PHE A 3 18.23 -23.15 -2.83
N TRP A 4 16.98 -23.54 -3.03
CA TRP A 4 15.80 -22.79 -2.59
C TRP A 4 15.75 -22.65 -1.07
N ARG A 5 16.04 -23.74 -0.34
CA ARG A 5 16.09 -23.75 1.13
C ARG A 5 17.13 -22.77 1.69
N ARG A 6 18.34 -22.80 1.13
CA ARG A 6 19.41 -21.91 1.56
C ARG A 6 19.03 -20.43 1.42
N GLN A 7 18.38 -20.07 0.31
CA GLN A 7 17.97 -18.69 0.07
C GLN A 7 16.93 -18.21 1.09
N VAL A 8 15.91 -19.02 1.39
CA VAL A 8 14.92 -18.62 2.42
C VAL A 8 15.50 -18.59 3.83
N GLU A 9 16.47 -19.45 4.14
CA GLU A 9 17.19 -19.39 5.43
C GLU A 9 18.01 -18.10 5.57
N GLU A 10 18.60 -17.60 4.47
CA GLU A 10 19.31 -16.33 4.43
C GLU A 10 18.36 -15.13 4.50
N TRP A 11 17.22 -15.17 3.81
CA TRP A 11 16.23 -14.08 3.77
C TRP A 11 15.38 -13.96 5.04
N TYR A 12 15.06 -15.09 5.68
CA TYR A 12 14.17 -15.16 6.83
C TYR A 12 14.88 -15.80 8.03
N PRO A 13 15.78 -15.05 8.69
CA PRO A 13 16.53 -15.58 9.83
C PRO A 13 15.56 -15.82 10.98
N GLN A 14 15.49 -17.05 11.50
CA GLN A 14 14.48 -17.51 12.47
C GLN A 14 13.11 -17.90 11.88
N LEU A 15 13.07 -18.33 10.61
CA LEU A 15 11.85 -18.85 9.95
C LEU A 15 11.11 -19.96 10.73
N GLN A 16 11.78 -20.66 11.65
CA GLN A 16 11.14 -21.66 12.51
C GLN A 16 10.66 -21.12 13.85
N GLN A 17 10.86 -19.85 14.20
CA GLN A 17 10.63 -19.35 15.56
C GLN A 17 9.70 -18.15 15.62
N ARG A 18 9.43 -17.49 14.50
CA ARG A 18 8.56 -16.31 14.45
C ARG A 18 7.72 -16.27 13.18
N THR A 19 6.76 -15.36 13.16
CA THR A 19 5.93 -15.09 11.99
C THR A 19 6.56 -14.08 11.03
N TYR A 20 6.36 -14.29 9.73
CA TYR A 20 6.74 -13.36 8.66
C TYR A 20 5.53 -13.01 7.81
N PHE A 21 5.41 -11.74 7.43
CA PHE A 21 4.48 -11.28 6.41
C PHE A 21 5.25 -11.06 5.12
N VAL A 22 4.70 -11.53 3.99
CA VAL A 22 5.36 -11.49 2.68
C VAL A 22 4.34 -10.98 1.65
N PRO A 23 4.43 -9.71 1.20
CA PRO A 23 5.42 -8.70 1.58
C PRO A 23 5.31 -8.27 3.06
N PRO A 24 6.40 -7.78 3.67
CA PRO A 24 6.42 -7.33 5.07
C PRO A 24 5.57 -6.08 5.32
N VAL A 25 5.32 -5.30 4.27
CA VAL A 25 4.50 -4.10 4.28
C VAL A 25 3.49 -4.18 3.13
N PHE A 26 2.21 -4.09 3.46
CA PHE A 26 1.16 -3.99 2.45
C PHE A 26 1.11 -2.57 1.89
N MET A 27 1.17 -2.45 0.56
CA MET A 27 1.19 -1.15 -0.11
C MET A 27 -0.08 -0.96 -0.93
N ASN A 28 -0.89 0.03 -0.54
CA ASN A 28 -2.12 0.33 -1.24
C ASN A 28 -1.87 0.78 -2.68
N ARG A 29 -2.82 0.43 -3.55
CA ARG A 29 -3.03 1.04 -4.85
C ARG A 29 -3.23 2.55 -4.68
N THR A 30 -2.47 3.32 -5.45
CA THR A 30 -2.56 4.78 -5.50
C THR A 30 -2.76 5.24 -6.94
N GLY A 31 -3.67 6.20 -7.12
CA GLY A 31 -3.87 6.91 -8.38
C GLY A 31 -2.89 8.06 -8.44
N GLU A 32 -1.90 7.98 -9.31
CA GLU A 32 -0.89 9.01 -9.47
C GLU A 32 -0.67 9.27 -10.96
N ARG A 33 -0.58 10.55 -11.32
CA ARG A 33 -0.11 10.96 -12.64
C ARG A 33 1.19 11.74 -12.51
N VAL A 34 2.12 11.46 -13.42
CA VAL A 34 3.32 12.27 -13.57
C VAL A 34 2.93 13.55 -14.31
N VAL A 35 3.26 14.70 -13.72
CA VAL A 35 3.15 16.01 -14.34
C VAL A 35 4.52 16.66 -14.34
N LYS A 36 4.93 17.19 -15.48
CA LYS A 36 6.17 17.98 -15.57
C LYS A 36 5.87 19.42 -15.18
N ILE A 37 6.36 19.82 -14.02
CA ILE A 37 6.24 21.17 -13.48
C ILE A 37 7.60 21.84 -13.60
N TYR A 38 7.70 22.80 -14.54
CA TYR A 38 8.88 23.63 -14.77
C TYR A 38 10.18 22.87 -15.06
N GLY A 39 10.11 21.65 -15.61
CA GLY A 39 11.28 20.81 -15.87
C GLY A 39 11.50 19.70 -14.85
N THR A 40 10.80 19.74 -13.72
CA THR A 40 10.81 18.70 -12.68
C THR A 40 9.61 17.77 -12.85
N GLU A 41 9.83 16.47 -12.81
CA GLU A 41 8.75 15.49 -12.78
C GLU A 41 8.17 15.39 -11.36
N VAL A 42 6.86 15.57 -11.24
CA VAL A 42 6.15 15.58 -9.96
C VAL A 42 4.94 14.66 -10.07
N LEU A 43 4.69 13.88 -9.01
CA LEU A 43 3.52 13.03 -8.92
C LEU A 43 2.33 13.83 -8.37
N VAL A 44 1.19 13.73 -9.05
CA VAL A 44 -0.06 14.35 -8.61
C VAL A 44 -1.03 13.25 -8.20
N LYS A 45 -1.47 13.29 -6.94
CA LYS A 45 -2.51 12.38 -6.44
C LYS A 45 -3.81 12.58 -7.19
N GLN A 46 -4.36 11.49 -7.69
CA GLN A 46 -5.69 11.42 -8.27
C GLN A 46 -6.67 10.88 -7.23
N ARG A 47 -7.90 11.38 -7.31
CA ARG A 47 -8.99 10.79 -6.53
C ARG A 47 -9.43 9.49 -7.20
N PRO A 48 -9.82 8.48 -6.41
CA PRO A 48 -10.44 7.30 -6.96
C PRO A 48 -11.75 7.68 -7.67
N VAL A 49 -12.12 6.92 -8.70
CA VAL A 49 -13.34 7.11 -9.47
C VAL A 49 -14.17 5.84 -9.49
N ASP A 50 -15.47 5.94 -9.78
CA ASP A 50 -16.33 4.77 -9.93
C ASP A 50 -16.32 4.22 -11.37
N ASP A 51 -16.17 5.11 -12.36
CA ASP A 51 -16.18 4.78 -13.78
C ASP A 51 -14.95 5.33 -14.52
N VAL A 52 -14.55 4.66 -15.61
CA VAL A 52 -13.41 5.06 -16.45
C VAL A 52 -13.74 6.36 -17.19
N PRO A 53 -13.02 7.47 -16.94
CA PRO A 53 -13.11 8.63 -17.82
C PRO A 53 -12.51 8.25 -19.18
N GLN A 54 -13.23 8.51 -20.28
CA GLN A 54 -12.74 8.20 -21.63
C GLN A 54 -11.35 8.83 -21.86
N GLY A 55 -10.35 7.99 -22.22
CA GLY A 55 -8.99 8.44 -22.53
C GLY A 55 -8.07 8.70 -21.32
N ALA A 56 -8.46 8.32 -20.10
CA ALA A 56 -7.60 8.43 -18.93
C ALA A 56 -6.48 7.36 -18.92
N GLY A 57 -5.29 7.73 -18.41
CA GLY A 57 -4.18 6.80 -18.11
C GLY A 57 -4.51 5.84 -16.95
N PRO A 58 -3.52 5.39 -16.15
CA PRO A 58 -3.80 4.51 -15.01
C PRO A 58 -4.84 5.14 -14.06
N VAL A 59 -5.96 4.45 -13.84
CA VAL A 59 -7.08 4.92 -13.02
C VAL A 59 -7.11 4.10 -11.72
N LEU A 60 -7.21 4.79 -10.59
CA LEU A 60 -7.55 4.17 -9.31
C LEU A 60 -9.07 4.13 -9.18
N PHE A 61 -9.65 2.96 -8.94
CA PHE A 61 -11.08 2.84 -8.72
C PHE A 61 -11.43 2.89 -7.23
N ASN A 62 -12.65 3.31 -6.90
CA ASN A 62 -13.16 3.19 -5.54
C ASN A 62 -13.20 1.72 -5.08
N SER A 63 -13.41 0.77 -5.99
CA SER A 63 -13.31 -0.67 -5.69
C SER A 63 -11.91 -1.07 -5.22
N ASP A 64 -10.86 -0.55 -5.85
CA ASP A 64 -9.48 -0.83 -5.48
C ASP A 64 -9.20 -0.42 -4.03
N VAL A 65 -9.68 0.77 -3.65
CA VAL A 65 -9.51 1.31 -2.29
C VAL A 65 -10.24 0.44 -1.25
N ARG A 66 -11.43 -0.06 -1.59
CA ARG A 66 -12.21 -0.95 -0.70
C ARG A 66 -11.58 -2.32 -0.54
N GLU A 67 -11.06 -2.87 -1.63
CA GLU A 67 -10.29 -4.11 -1.64
C GLU A 67 -9.03 -4.00 -0.79
N ASP A 68 -8.23 -2.95 -0.99
CA ASP A 68 -7.01 -2.71 -0.20
C ASP A 68 -7.31 -2.56 1.29
N ARG A 69 -8.39 -1.86 1.65
CA ARG A 69 -8.83 -1.73 3.04
C ARG A 69 -9.20 -3.09 3.63
N SER A 70 -9.94 -3.89 2.89
CA SER A 70 -10.37 -5.23 3.32
C SER A 70 -9.15 -6.15 3.51
N GLN A 71 -8.21 -6.13 2.58
CA GLN A 71 -6.93 -6.83 2.68
C GLN A 71 -6.16 -6.42 3.94
N GLN A 72 -6.01 -5.12 4.18
CA GLN A 72 -5.31 -4.61 5.37
C GLN A 72 -5.97 -5.06 6.67
N ASN A 73 -7.30 -5.03 6.73
CA ASN A 73 -8.03 -5.45 7.94
C ASN A 73 -7.74 -6.92 8.25
N VAL A 74 -7.78 -7.80 7.25
CA VAL A 74 -7.43 -9.22 7.43
C VAL A 74 -5.97 -9.40 7.85
N LEU A 75 -5.03 -8.71 7.20
CA LEU A 75 -3.61 -8.81 7.57
C LEU A 75 -3.33 -8.32 8.99
N LYS A 76 -4.02 -7.27 9.45
CA LYS A 76 -3.96 -6.82 10.86
C LYS A 76 -4.48 -7.89 11.81
N CYS A 77 -5.56 -8.59 11.45
CA CYS A 77 -6.09 -9.68 12.27
C CYS A 77 -5.12 -10.83 12.38
N LEU A 78 -4.53 -11.27 11.27
CA LEU A 78 -3.53 -12.34 11.27
C LEU A 78 -2.27 -11.94 12.05
N ARG A 79 -1.93 -10.65 12.10
CA ARG A 79 -0.85 -10.14 12.95
C ARG A 79 -1.21 -10.23 14.43
N LYS A 80 -2.43 -9.87 14.83
CA LYS A 80 -2.89 -10.07 16.22
C LYS A 80 -2.86 -11.55 16.60
N VAL A 81 -3.32 -12.44 15.70
CA VAL A 81 -3.25 -13.90 15.91
C VAL A 81 -1.81 -14.35 16.14
N SER A 82 -0.85 -13.87 15.31
CA SER A 82 0.54 -14.27 15.46
C SER A 82 1.17 -13.79 16.76
N GLU A 83 0.88 -12.56 17.16
CA GLU A 83 1.40 -11.93 18.38
C GLU A 83 0.82 -12.57 19.63
N ALA A 84 -0.51 -12.77 19.69
CA ALA A 84 -1.19 -13.35 20.83
C ALA A 84 -0.88 -14.84 21.02
N GLY A 85 -0.80 -15.60 19.92
CA GLY A 85 -0.54 -17.03 19.94
C GLY A 85 0.93 -17.43 19.93
N GLN A 86 1.84 -16.47 19.75
CA GLN A 86 3.25 -16.73 19.40
C GLN A 86 3.38 -17.71 18.22
N GLU A 87 2.51 -17.54 17.22
CA GLU A 87 2.44 -18.46 16.08
C GLU A 87 3.71 -18.36 15.24
N VAL A 88 4.08 -19.49 14.63
CA VAL A 88 5.18 -19.57 13.68
C VAL A 88 4.61 -19.85 12.30
N MET A 89 4.49 -18.81 11.50
CA MET A 89 3.90 -18.91 10.17
C MET A 89 4.45 -17.90 9.17
N PHE A 90 4.27 -18.19 7.89
CA PHE A 90 4.41 -17.20 6.83
C PHE A 90 3.03 -16.81 6.36
N VAL A 91 2.74 -15.52 6.30
CA VAL A 91 1.51 -14.96 5.76
C VAL A 91 1.85 -14.26 4.45
N LEU A 92 1.49 -14.89 3.34
CA LEU A 92 1.61 -14.31 2.01
C LEU A 92 0.29 -13.61 1.64
N SER A 93 0.38 -12.45 1.01
CA SER A 93 -0.79 -11.70 0.54
C SER A 93 -0.69 -11.35 -0.94
N GLN A 94 -1.81 -11.47 -1.66
CA GLN A 94 -1.94 -11.09 -3.08
C GLN A 94 -0.92 -11.78 -3.99
N LEU A 95 -0.75 -13.09 -3.83
CA LEU A 95 0.17 -13.87 -4.66
C LEU A 95 -0.55 -14.35 -5.93
N ASN A 96 -0.25 -13.76 -7.09
CA ASN A 96 -0.80 -14.25 -8.35
C ASN A 96 -0.23 -15.63 -8.71
N PHE A 97 -1.05 -16.50 -9.29
CA PHE A 97 -0.59 -17.83 -9.70
C PHE A 97 0.51 -17.77 -10.77
N LYS A 98 0.48 -16.75 -11.63
CA LYS A 98 1.51 -16.48 -12.65
C LYS A 98 2.86 -16.04 -12.07
N ASP A 99 2.87 -15.51 -10.84
CA ASP A 99 4.08 -15.03 -10.18
C ASP A 99 4.89 -16.17 -9.57
N TYR A 100 4.43 -17.41 -9.72
CA TYR A 100 5.17 -18.62 -9.41
C TYR A 100 5.94 -19.15 -10.63
N LEU A 101 7.26 -19.22 -10.49
CA LEU A 101 8.27 -19.53 -11.51
C LEU A 101 8.30 -18.60 -12.74
N PRO A 102 8.14 -17.26 -12.60
CA PRO A 102 7.98 -16.35 -13.74
C PRO A 102 9.28 -16.18 -14.56
N CYS A 103 10.45 -16.30 -13.92
CA CYS A 103 11.75 -15.96 -14.52
C CYS A 103 12.76 -17.11 -14.54
N TYR A 104 12.34 -18.36 -14.33
CA TYR A 104 13.25 -19.51 -14.30
C TYR A 104 13.29 -20.26 -15.62
N SER A 105 14.50 -20.70 -16.00
CA SER A 105 14.67 -21.59 -17.14
C SER A 105 13.92 -22.90 -16.94
N ALA A 106 13.49 -23.54 -18.04
CA ALA A 106 12.77 -24.81 -17.98
C ALA A 106 13.54 -25.89 -17.19
N ALA A 107 14.87 -25.88 -17.22
CA ALA A 107 15.71 -26.79 -16.46
C ALA A 107 15.67 -26.52 -14.94
N ALA A 108 15.66 -25.26 -14.51
CA ALA A 108 15.51 -24.90 -13.09
C ALA A 108 14.08 -25.16 -12.60
N ALA A 109 13.08 -24.81 -13.41
CA ALA A 109 11.67 -25.02 -13.14
C ALA A 109 11.29 -26.52 -13.09
N SER A 110 11.96 -27.39 -13.87
CA SER A 110 11.68 -28.84 -13.89
C SER A 110 11.83 -29.56 -12.54
N LYS A 111 12.47 -28.92 -11.56
CA LYS A 111 12.69 -29.46 -10.21
C LYS A 111 11.59 -29.08 -9.22
N LEU A 112 10.58 -28.36 -9.67
CA LEU A 112 9.41 -27.96 -8.90
C LEU A 112 8.15 -28.26 -9.72
N PRO A 113 7.02 -28.58 -9.10
CA PRO A 113 5.75 -28.65 -9.81
C PRO A 113 5.52 -27.32 -10.51
N THR A 114 5.20 -27.39 -11.79
CA THR A 114 4.91 -26.20 -12.58
C THR A 114 3.42 -26.13 -12.83
N PRO A 115 2.85 -24.92 -13.00
CA PRO A 115 1.47 -24.78 -13.40
C PRO A 115 1.14 -25.35 -14.79
N LYS A 116 2.08 -25.98 -15.50
CA LYS A 116 1.91 -26.39 -16.91
C LYS A 116 0.73 -27.35 -17.14
N ASP A 117 0.34 -28.10 -16.12
CA ASP A 117 -0.78 -29.05 -16.18
C ASP A 117 -2.14 -28.41 -15.88
N PHE A 118 -2.20 -27.15 -15.44
CA PHE A 118 -3.48 -26.44 -15.36
C PHE A 118 -4.00 -26.12 -16.76
N LYS A 119 -5.32 -26.10 -16.92
CA LYS A 119 -5.96 -25.53 -18.12
C LYS A 119 -5.42 -24.11 -18.34
N ALA A 120 -5.16 -23.71 -19.59
CA ALA A 120 -4.59 -22.40 -19.91
C ALA A 120 -5.33 -21.24 -19.20
N ASP A 121 -6.66 -21.35 -19.07
CA ASP A 121 -7.53 -20.39 -18.38
C ASP A 121 -7.23 -20.25 -16.87
N ASN A 122 -6.64 -21.27 -16.23
CA ASN A 122 -6.36 -21.25 -14.80
C ASN A 122 -5.02 -20.61 -14.42
N LYS A 123 -4.04 -20.58 -15.34
CA LYS A 123 -2.68 -20.11 -15.06
C LYS A 123 -2.57 -18.58 -14.98
N ASP A 124 -3.37 -17.88 -15.78
CA ASP A 124 -3.29 -16.42 -15.93
C ASP A 124 -4.43 -15.67 -15.20
N GLN A 125 -5.35 -16.37 -14.56
CA GLN A 125 -6.58 -15.79 -14.00
C GLN A 125 -6.80 -16.15 -12.53
N GLY A 126 -5.87 -15.80 -11.65
CA GLY A 126 -6.14 -15.93 -10.22
C GLY A 126 -4.93 -15.68 -9.35
N ASP A 127 -5.22 -15.61 -8.08
CA ASP A 127 -4.32 -15.26 -7.01
C ASP A 127 -4.75 -15.90 -5.70
N PHE A 128 -3.82 -15.88 -4.75
CA PHE A 128 -4.13 -16.10 -3.34
C PHE A 128 -4.27 -14.72 -2.68
N ASP A 129 -5.49 -14.34 -2.31
CA ASP A 129 -5.71 -13.14 -1.49
C ASP A 129 -4.88 -13.22 -0.21
N VAL A 130 -4.97 -14.36 0.49
CA VAL A 130 -4.13 -14.73 1.63
C VAL A 130 -3.75 -16.20 1.58
N LEU A 131 -2.47 -16.50 1.78
CA LEU A 131 -1.94 -17.84 1.98
C LEU A 131 -1.10 -17.87 3.26
N VAL A 132 -1.47 -18.72 4.22
CA VAL A 132 -0.70 -18.91 5.45
C VAL A 132 -0.06 -20.29 5.46
N LEU A 133 1.26 -20.32 5.65
CA LEU A 133 2.04 -21.54 5.85
C LEU A 133 2.37 -21.65 7.33
N HIS A 134 1.61 -22.45 8.07
CA HIS A 134 1.77 -22.59 9.51
C HIS A 134 2.70 -23.76 9.86
N ARG A 135 3.69 -23.55 10.73
CA ARG A 135 4.69 -24.55 11.09
C ARG A 135 4.11 -25.87 11.61
N HIS A 136 2.94 -25.83 12.24
CA HIS A 136 2.33 -26.98 12.90
C HIS A 136 0.93 -27.34 12.40
N LEU A 137 0.21 -26.42 11.75
CA LEU A 137 -1.24 -26.57 11.55
C LEU A 137 -1.60 -26.87 10.08
N GLY A 138 -0.62 -26.75 9.17
CA GLY A 138 -0.80 -26.94 7.74
C GLY A 138 -0.85 -25.61 6.99
N ILE A 139 -1.64 -25.58 5.92
CA ILE A 139 -1.80 -24.43 5.04
C ILE A 139 -3.21 -23.84 5.24
N LEU A 140 -3.32 -22.52 5.38
CA LEU A 140 -4.61 -21.81 5.26
C LEU A 140 -4.62 -21.06 3.94
N VAL A 141 -5.69 -21.22 3.17
CA VAL A 141 -6.00 -20.34 2.03
C VAL A 141 -7.25 -19.54 2.35
N GLY A 142 -7.11 -18.22 2.29
CA GLY A 142 -8.16 -17.26 2.60
C GLY A 142 -8.57 -16.49 1.35
N GLU A 143 -9.87 -16.40 1.11
CA GLU A 143 -10.44 -15.57 0.06
C GLU A 143 -11.15 -14.38 0.68
N ILE A 144 -10.72 -13.18 0.30
CA ILE A 144 -11.22 -11.92 0.83
C ILE A 144 -12.27 -11.36 -0.12
N LYS A 145 -13.37 -10.87 0.46
CA LYS A 145 -14.32 -10.05 -0.29
C LYS A 145 -14.52 -8.71 0.38
N ALA A 146 -14.22 -7.66 -0.37
CA ALA A 146 -14.60 -6.29 -0.04
C ALA A 146 -16.09 -6.11 -0.31
N LEU A 147 -16.90 -6.33 0.73
CA LEU A 147 -18.31 -5.94 0.78
C LEU A 147 -18.67 -5.44 2.17
N GLY A 148 -19.76 -4.67 2.25
CA GLY A 148 -20.35 -4.20 3.50
C GLY A 148 -20.02 -2.74 3.85
N ASP A 149 -18.88 -2.23 3.40
CA ASP A 149 -18.39 -0.88 3.69
C ASP A 149 -19.20 0.23 3.00
N ASN A 150 -19.80 -0.05 1.84
CA ASN A 150 -20.61 0.90 1.09
C ASN A 150 -22.13 0.69 1.23
N PHE A 151 -22.60 -0.26 2.06
CA PHE A 151 -24.02 -0.57 2.16
C PHE A 151 -24.86 0.60 2.66
N GLN A 152 -24.33 1.36 3.63
CA GLN A 152 -24.99 2.55 4.15
C GLN A 152 -25.00 3.69 3.13
N GLU A 153 -23.87 3.92 2.45
CA GLU A 153 -23.75 4.95 1.41
C GLU A 153 -24.72 4.70 0.24
N LEU A 154 -24.92 3.44 -0.13
CA LEU A 154 -25.84 3.01 -1.19
C LEU A 154 -27.31 2.91 -0.73
N GLY A 155 -27.60 3.12 0.56
CA GLY A 155 -28.95 3.04 1.10
C GLY A 155 -29.62 1.67 0.91
N LEU A 156 -28.84 0.58 0.91
CA LEU A 156 -29.35 -0.76 0.63
C LEU A 156 -30.26 -1.26 1.77
N SER A 157 -31.42 -1.81 1.41
CA SER A 157 -32.28 -2.53 2.36
C SER A 157 -31.61 -3.81 2.85
N GLN A 158 -32.04 -4.33 4.00
CA GLN A 158 -31.49 -5.59 4.55
C GLN A 158 -31.53 -6.74 3.54
N GLN A 159 -32.64 -6.88 2.80
CA GLN A 159 -32.78 -7.91 1.77
C GLN A 159 -31.78 -7.72 0.60
N GLN A 160 -31.49 -6.48 0.22
CA GLN A 160 -30.50 -6.19 -0.81
C GLN A 160 -29.07 -6.46 -0.32
N GLN A 161 -28.78 -6.15 0.95
CA GLN A 161 -27.51 -6.47 1.58
C GLN A 161 -27.27 -7.99 1.61
N GLU A 162 -28.28 -8.77 2.02
CA GLU A 162 -28.23 -10.24 1.99
C GLU A 162 -27.97 -10.79 0.58
N GLN A 163 -28.60 -10.21 -0.45
CA GLN A 163 -28.39 -10.62 -1.85
C GLN A 163 -26.95 -10.36 -2.33
N GLU A 164 -26.36 -9.21 -1.97
CA GLU A 164 -24.96 -8.92 -2.30
C GLU A 164 -24.00 -9.84 -1.54
N VAL A 165 -24.27 -10.17 -0.28
CA VAL A 165 -23.52 -11.18 0.48
C VAL A 165 -23.59 -12.54 -0.23
N VAL A 166 -24.80 -13.02 -0.57
CA VAL A 166 -25.00 -14.29 -1.30
C VAL A 166 -24.19 -14.33 -2.60
N LYS A 167 -24.22 -13.24 -3.37
CA LYS A 167 -23.49 -13.12 -4.65
C LYS A 167 -21.98 -13.19 -4.45
N LYS A 168 -21.43 -12.44 -3.48
CA LYS A 168 -19.99 -12.40 -3.21
C LYS A 168 -19.47 -13.69 -2.59
N VAL A 169 -20.23 -14.31 -1.69
CA VAL A 169 -19.91 -15.63 -1.13
C VAL A 169 -19.83 -16.68 -2.23
N LYS A 170 -20.82 -16.76 -3.14
CA LYS A 170 -20.77 -17.68 -4.30
C LYS A 170 -19.51 -17.50 -5.15
N SER A 171 -19.10 -16.24 -5.37
CA SER A 171 -17.87 -15.96 -6.11
C SER A 171 -16.62 -16.40 -5.34
N ALA A 172 -16.60 -16.20 -4.02
CA ALA A 172 -15.48 -16.56 -3.17
C ALA A 172 -15.26 -18.08 -3.10
N LEU A 173 -16.35 -18.87 -3.02
CA LEU A 173 -16.26 -20.34 -3.04
C LEU A 173 -15.54 -20.85 -4.30
N LYS A 174 -15.85 -20.29 -5.47
CA LYS A 174 -15.18 -20.66 -6.72
C LYS A 174 -13.68 -20.37 -6.73
N GLN A 175 -13.28 -19.24 -6.11
CA GLN A 175 -11.86 -18.88 -6.02
C GLN A 175 -11.13 -19.74 -5.01
N LEU A 176 -11.76 -20.06 -3.87
CA LEU A 176 -11.20 -21.01 -2.90
C LEU A 176 -10.98 -22.41 -3.50
N ASP A 177 -11.94 -22.93 -4.26
CA ASP A 177 -11.78 -24.23 -4.93
C ASP A 177 -10.63 -24.20 -5.96
N LYS A 178 -10.51 -23.09 -6.71
CA LYS A 178 -9.38 -22.92 -7.65
C LYS A 178 -8.04 -22.84 -6.90
N ALA A 179 -8.00 -22.12 -5.80
CA ALA A 179 -6.79 -21.97 -4.99
C ALA A 179 -6.37 -23.31 -4.35
N ASP A 180 -7.34 -24.11 -3.91
CA ASP A 180 -7.15 -25.47 -3.38
C ASP A 180 -6.62 -26.44 -4.44
N ASP A 181 -7.17 -26.41 -5.66
CA ASP A 181 -6.65 -27.17 -6.81
C ASP A 181 -5.19 -26.77 -7.10
N VAL A 182 -4.90 -25.46 -7.06
CA VAL A 182 -3.55 -24.95 -7.31
C VAL A 182 -2.57 -25.43 -6.23
N LEU A 183 -2.93 -25.29 -4.96
CA LEU A 183 -2.10 -25.72 -3.84
C LEU A 183 -1.89 -27.24 -3.82
N SER A 184 -2.94 -28.02 -4.08
CA SER A 184 -2.86 -29.49 -4.13
C SER A 184 -1.83 -29.95 -5.16
N HIS A 185 -1.86 -29.37 -6.37
CA HIS A 185 -0.86 -29.66 -7.40
C HIS A 185 0.53 -29.13 -7.05
N LEU A 186 0.63 -27.91 -6.52
CA LEU A 186 1.90 -27.30 -6.11
C LEU A 186 2.49 -27.94 -4.85
N THR A 187 1.84 -28.92 -4.23
CA THR A 187 2.35 -29.66 -3.06
C THR A 187 2.37 -31.17 -3.27
N GLN A 188 1.98 -31.66 -4.45
CA GLN A 188 1.86 -33.10 -4.73
C GLN A 188 3.17 -33.89 -4.66
N ASP A 189 4.31 -33.23 -4.86
CA ASP A 189 5.65 -33.82 -4.83
C ASP A 189 6.25 -33.90 -3.41
N LEU A 190 5.55 -33.33 -2.42
CA LEU A 190 5.97 -33.42 -1.03
C LEU A 190 5.74 -34.85 -0.51
N GLN A 191 6.65 -35.32 0.34
CA GLN A 191 6.58 -36.68 0.89
C GLN A 191 5.30 -36.92 1.70
N LEU A 192 4.83 -35.88 2.39
CA LEU A 192 3.57 -35.87 3.13
C LEU A 192 2.76 -34.67 2.65
N SER A 193 1.50 -34.91 2.29
CA SER A 193 0.57 -33.86 1.87
C SER A 193 0.14 -33.04 3.08
N PRO A 194 0.48 -31.74 3.15
CA PRO A 194 -0.01 -30.89 4.22
C PRO A 194 -1.52 -30.69 4.08
N ARG A 195 -2.19 -30.57 5.22
CA ARG A 195 -3.61 -30.22 5.27
C ARG A 195 -3.80 -28.80 4.75
N ILE A 196 -4.70 -28.64 3.80
CA ILE A 196 -5.15 -27.34 3.31
C ILE A 196 -6.48 -27.01 3.99
N VAL A 197 -6.55 -25.83 4.58
CA VAL A 197 -7.73 -25.28 5.26
C VAL A 197 -8.20 -24.08 4.45
N LYS A 198 -9.44 -24.08 3.97
CA LYS A 198 -10.04 -22.94 3.27
C LYS A 198 -10.71 -21.97 4.24
N SER A 199 -10.76 -20.67 3.99
CA SER A 199 -11.59 -19.75 4.79
C SER A 199 -12.14 -18.61 3.96
N LEU A 200 -13.41 -18.30 4.18
CA LEU A 200 -14.01 -17.04 3.72
C LEU A 200 -13.62 -15.92 4.68
N MET A 201 -13.20 -14.78 4.13
CA MET A 201 -12.79 -13.60 4.88
C MET A 201 -13.60 -12.39 4.41
N LEU A 202 -14.49 -11.94 5.28
CA LEU A 202 -15.52 -10.94 5.01
C LEU A 202 -15.38 -9.80 6.04
N PRO A 203 -14.28 -9.03 5.98
CA PRO A 203 -13.87 -8.16 7.08
C PRO A 203 -14.84 -7.01 7.36
N ASN A 204 -15.76 -6.67 6.45
CA ASN A 204 -16.77 -5.62 6.68
C ASN A 204 -18.21 -6.16 6.71
N VAL A 205 -18.39 -7.48 6.89
CA VAL A 205 -19.71 -8.11 7.03
C VAL A 205 -19.87 -8.66 8.45
N PRO A 206 -20.90 -8.25 9.21
CA PRO A 206 -21.20 -8.82 10.52
C PRO A 206 -21.59 -10.29 10.42
N ALA A 207 -21.25 -11.10 11.43
CA ALA A 207 -21.60 -12.52 11.47
C ALA A 207 -23.12 -12.73 11.41
N ALA A 208 -23.90 -11.84 12.04
CA ALA A 208 -25.36 -11.88 12.00
C ALA A 208 -25.91 -11.76 10.56
N LEU A 209 -25.34 -10.86 9.75
CA LEU A 209 -25.78 -10.66 8.36
C LEU A 209 -25.37 -11.85 7.48
N LEU A 210 -24.16 -12.38 7.66
CA LEU A 210 -23.73 -13.60 6.98
C LEU A 210 -24.66 -14.77 7.31
N ARG A 211 -24.94 -14.99 8.59
CA ARG A 211 -25.84 -16.05 9.05
C ARG A 211 -27.22 -15.92 8.43
N GLN A 212 -27.81 -14.73 8.45
CA GLN A 212 -29.11 -14.46 7.81
C GLN A 212 -29.09 -14.78 6.31
N ALA A 213 -28.07 -14.32 5.58
CA ALA A 213 -27.93 -14.58 4.15
C ALA A 213 -27.81 -16.09 3.83
N LEU A 214 -27.15 -16.86 4.70
CA LEU A 214 -26.99 -18.31 4.55
C LEU A 214 -28.25 -19.08 4.94
N ASP A 215 -28.92 -18.69 6.03
CA ASP A 215 -30.16 -19.33 6.48
C ASP A 215 -31.30 -19.10 5.48
N SER A 216 -31.35 -17.92 4.86
CA SER A 216 -32.24 -17.59 3.75
C SER A 216 -31.85 -18.30 2.43
N ASN A 217 -30.71 -18.97 2.36
CA ASN A 217 -30.22 -19.66 1.16
C ASN A 217 -29.59 -21.04 1.47
N PRO A 218 -30.40 -22.06 1.85
CA PRO A 218 -29.89 -23.37 2.26
C PRO A 218 -28.93 -24.06 1.28
N PRO A 219 -29.12 -23.99 -0.06
CA PRO A 219 -28.15 -24.55 -1.00
C PRO A 219 -26.77 -23.89 -0.91
N LEU A 220 -26.73 -22.57 -0.69
CA LEU A 220 -25.47 -21.86 -0.48
C LEU A 220 -24.84 -22.24 0.84
N LYS A 221 -25.63 -22.32 1.93
CA LYS A 221 -25.13 -22.77 3.25
C LYS A 221 -24.47 -24.14 3.16
N GLN A 222 -25.09 -25.09 2.47
CA GLN A 222 -24.51 -26.41 2.22
C GLN A 222 -23.21 -26.34 1.42
N ALA A 223 -23.15 -25.51 0.38
CA ALA A 223 -21.95 -25.31 -0.42
C ALA A 223 -20.81 -24.68 0.41
N VAL A 224 -21.12 -23.73 1.30
CA VAL A 224 -20.14 -23.15 2.24
C VAL A 224 -19.64 -24.23 3.21
N CYS A 225 -20.54 -25.02 3.82
CA CYS A 225 -20.14 -26.11 4.70
C CYS A 225 -19.21 -27.09 3.99
N GLN A 226 -19.55 -27.51 2.76
CA GLN A 226 -18.71 -28.40 1.97
C GLN A 226 -17.34 -27.79 1.65
N CYS A 227 -17.29 -26.53 1.21
CA CYS A 227 -16.04 -25.84 0.89
C CYS A 227 -15.14 -25.64 2.12
N LEU A 228 -15.73 -25.52 3.31
CA LEU A 228 -15.00 -25.37 4.58
C LEU A 228 -14.75 -26.70 5.30
N ASP A 229 -15.06 -27.85 4.68
CA ASP A 229 -14.92 -29.19 5.28
C ASP A 229 -15.72 -29.37 6.58
N LEU A 230 -16.92 -28.82 6.62
CA LEU A 230 -17.85 -28.87 7.75
C LEU A 230 -19.01 -29.85 7.47
N PRO A 231 -19.62 -30.42 8.52
CA PRO A 231 -20.85 -31.19 8.38
C PRO A 231 -21.95 -30.38 7.66
N PRO A 232 -22.76 -30.98 6.77
CA PRO A 232 -23.79 -30.26 6.01
C PRO A 232 -24.82 -29.50 6.86
N THR A 233 -25.01 -29.93 8.12
CA THR A 233 -25.96 -29.33 9.07
C THR A 233 -25.33 -28.29 10.00
N ALA A 234 -24.01 -28.07 9.93
CA ALA A 234 -23.32 -27.11 10.78
C ALA A 234 -23.71 -25.66 10.45
N ASP A 235 -23.50 -24.75 11.40
CA ASP A 235 -23.43 -23.32 11.11
C ASP A 235 -22.00 -22.99 10.66
N PRO A 236 -21.77 -22.62 9.39
CA PRO A 236 -20.43 -22.29 8.91
C PRO A 236 -19.98 -20.89 9.31
N THR A 237 -20.87 -20.03 9.83
CA THR A 237 -20.58 -18.63 10.17
C THR A 237 -19.37 -18.47 11.10
N PRO A 238 -19.23 -19.24 12.19
CA PRO A 238 -18.07 -19.11 13.09
C PRO A 238 -16.73 -19.54 12.47
N HIS A 239 -16.76 -20.26 11.35
CA HIS A 239 -15.58 -20.68 10.61
C HIS A 239 -15.19 -19.69 9.50
N CYS A 240 -15.98 -18.64 9.28
CA CYS A 240 -15.64 -17.52 8.41
C CYS A 240 -15.04 -16.39 9.27
N MET A 241 -14.12 -15.62 8.72
CA MET A 241 -13.69 -14.36 9.36
C MET A 241 -14.69 -13.27 8.97
N THR A 242 -15.27 -12.61 9.96
CA THR A 242 -16.28 -11.56 9.79
C THR A 242 -15.79 -10.23 10.39
N SER A 243 -16.57 -9.16 10.29
CA SER A 243 -16.22 -7.89 10.95
C SER A 243 -16.12 -8.03 12.47
N ASP A 244 -16.85 -8.98 13.05
CA ASP A 244 -16.92 -9.19 14.50
C ASP A 244 -15.62 -9.81 15.04
N ASP A 245 -14.83 -10.45 14.18
CA ASP A 245 -13.57 -11.09 14.52
C ASP A 245 -12.37 -10.14 14.44
N LEU A 246 -12.52 -8.93 13.88
CA LEU A 246 -11.36 -8.09 13.57
C LEU A 246 -10.61 -7.59 14.82
N ASP A 247 -11.35 -7.40 15.91
CA ASP A 247 -10.78 -6.93 17.16
C ASP A 247 -10.19 -8.05 18.01
N SER A 248 -10.77 -9.25 17.93
CA SER A 248 -10.37 -10.43 18.71
C SER A 248 -10.39 -11.71 17.84
N PRO A 249 -9.44 -11.85 16.90
CA PRO A 249 -9.45 -12.91 15.89
C PRO A 249 -9.06 -14.29 16.43
N GLU A 250 -8.69 -14.39 17.71
CA GLU A 250 -8.22 -15.62 18.33
C GLU A 250 -9.30 -16.70 18.32
N THR A 251 -10.57 -16.32 18.55
CA THR A 251 -11.69 -17.27 18.56
C THR A 251 -11.88 -17.93 17.19
N TRP A 252 -11.91 -17.12 16.13
CA TRP A 252 -11.97 -17.62 14.75
C TRP A 252 -10.75 -18.51 14.43
N TRP A 253 -9.54 -18.08 14.79
CA TRP A 253 -8.33 -18.86 14.54
C TRP A 253 -8.36 -20.22 15.25
N GLN A 254 -8.82 -20.26 16.50
CA GLN A 254 -8.98 -21.51 17.26
C GLN A 254 -9.97 -22.45 16.56
N GLN A 255 -11.12 -21.94 16.14
CA GLN A 255 -12.16 -22.73 15.49
C GLN A 255 -11.77 -23.19 14.09
N ARG A 256 -11.00 -22.39 13.34
CA ARG A 256 -10.65 -22.70 11.96
C ARG A 256 -9.36 -23.51 11.83
N MET A 257 -8.31 -23.14 12.56
CA MET A 257 -6.98 -23.74 12.38
C MET A 257 -6.63 -24.75 13.47
N LYS A 258 -6.98 -24.50 14.73
CA LYS A 258 -6.54 -25.34 15.86
C LYS A 258 -7.51 -26.47 16.23
N ALA A 259 -8.78 -26.38 15.82
CA ALA A 259 -9.80 -27.38 16.16
C ALA A 259 -9.41 -28.81 15.77
N ASN A 260 -8.68 -28.97 14.66
CA ASN A 260 -8.21 -30.28 14.17
C ASN A 260 -6.81 -30.66 14.65
N GLY A 261 -6.24 -29.93 15.63
CA GLY A 261 -4.91 -30.15 16.19
C GLY A 261 -3.77 -29.98 15.18
N ASP A 262 -2.57 -30.40 15.59
CA ASP A 262 -1.37 -30.36 14.74
C ASP A 262 -1.52 -31.27 13.51
N ASP A 263 -1.07 -30.77 12.37
CA ASP A 263 -0.97 -31.52 11.13
C ASP A 263 0.23 -32.50 11.20
N PRO A 264 0.00 -33.82 11.07
CA PRO A 264 1.07 -34.81 11.05
C PRO A 264 2.14 -34.56 9.98
N ALA A 265 1.77 -34.03 8.81
CA ALA A 265 2.72 -33.74 7.73
C ALA A 265 3.73 -32.66 8.15
N MET A 266 3.29 -31.70 8.96
CA MET A 266 4.10 -30.56 9.40
C MET A 266 5.09 -30.91 10.53
N LYS A 267 5.01 -32.12 11.10
CA LYS A 267 6.01 -32.62 12.06
C LYS A 267 7.37 -32.83 11.40
N ASP A 268 7.40 -33.15 10.11
CA ASP A 268 8.64 -33.15 9.34
C ASP A 268 9.03 -31.70 9.01
N LYS A 269 10.10 -31.22 9.64
CA LYS A 269 10.66 -29.89 9.40
C LYS A 269 10.98 -29.64 7.92
N SER A 270 11.24 -30.69 7.15
CA SER A 270 11.55 -30.61 5.73
C SER A 270 10.35 -30.16 4.91
N VAL A 271 9.13 -30.58 5.27
CA VAL A 271 7.88 -30.20 4.60
C VAL A 271 7.63 -28.70 4.76
N TYR A 272 7.70 -28.19 6.01
CA TYR A 272 7.53 -26.76 6.26
C TYR A 272 8.56 -25.92 5.51
N LEU A 273 9.83 -26.32 5.55
CA LEU A 273 10.89 -25.59 4.85
C LEU A 273 10.73 -25.64 3.33
N ASP A 274 10.23 -26.74 2.77
CA ASP A 274 9.94 -26.86 1.34
C ASP A 274 8.78 -25.98 0.90
N LEU A 275 7.73 -25.86 1.72
CA LEU A 275 6.63 -24.92 1.49
C LEU A 275 7.12 -23.48 1.48
N VAL A 276 7.84 -23.07 2.53
CA VAL A 276 8.41 -21.71 2.65
C VAL A 276 9.36 -21.41 1.49
N SER A 277 10.25 -22.36 1.14
CA SER A 277 11.17 -22.23 -0.01
C SER A 277 10.46 -22.04 -1.34
N ARG A 278 9.29 -22.67 -1.48
CA ARG A 278 8.52 -22.69 -2.72
C ARG A 278 7.71 -21.42 -2.91
N PHE A 279 7.03 -20.96 -1.86
CA PHE A 279 6.11 -19.83 -1.96
C PHE A 279 6.74 -18.49 -1.55
N CYS A 280 7.66 -18.49 -0.58
CA CYS A 280 8.33 -17.27 -0.08
C CYS A 280 9.76 -17.13 -0.58
N GLY A 281 10.27 -18.15 -1.27
CA GLY A 281 11.64 -18.19 -1.79
C GLY A 281 11.77 -17.66 -3.21
N PRO A 282 12.94 -17.86 -3.82
CA PRO A 282 13.26 -17.24 -5.11
C PRO A 282 12.35 -17.71 -6.25
N ALA A 283 11.64 -18.83 -6.10
CA ALA A 283 10.72 -19.36 -7.09
C ALA A 283 9.49 -18.46 -7.32
N THR A 284 9.18 -17.56 -6.40
CA THR A 284 7.97 -16.72 -6.43
C THR A 284 8.33 -15.25 -6.44
N MET A 285 7.72 -14.45 -7.31
CA MET A 285 7.82 -12.99 -7.29
C MET A 285 6.80 -12.40 -6.30
N VAL A 286 7.25 -11.58 -5.36
CA VAL A 286 6.39 -10.97 -4.33
C VAL A 286 6.28 -9.49 -4.63
N SER A 287 5.37 -9.18 -5.54
CA SER A 287 5.21 -7.83 -6.04
C SER A 287 4.39 -6.95 -5.09
N VAL A 288 4.80 -5.69 -4.93
CA VAL A 288 3.97 -4.64 -4.31
C VAL A 288 3.50 -3.64 -5.37
N PHE A 289 2.30 -3.08 -5.18
CA PHE A 289 1.75 -2.11 -6.11
C PHE A 289 2.71 -0.92 -6.31
N CYS A 290 3.04 -0.57 -7.56
CA CYS A 290 3.80 0.64 -7.89
C CYS A 290 3.10 1.41 -9.01
N SER A 291 2.87 2.70 -8.79
CA SER A 291 2.22 3.64 -9.71
C SER A 291 3.10 4.05 -10.89
N SER A 292 4.41 4.06 -10.70
CA SER A 292 5.41 4.42 -11.71
C SER A 292 5.79 3.16 -12.46
N ASP A 293 5.87 3.22 -13.80
CA ASP A 293 6.42 2.11 -14.59
C ASP A 293 7.86 1.87 -14.11
N PRO A 294 8.14 0.77 -13.40
CA PRO A 294 9.49 0.46 -13.01
C PRO A 294 10.30 0.34 -14.30
N ARG A 295 11.54 0.87 -14.32
CA ARG A 295 12.42 0.95 -15.52
C ARG A 295 12.64 -0.39 -16.28
N LEU A 296 12.08 -1.50 -15.78
CA LEU A 296 12.15 -2.86 -16.29
C LEU A 296 10.75 -3.51 -16.50
N GLY A 297 9.63 -2.78 -16.40
CA GLY A 297 8.28 -3.30 -16.66
C GLY A 297 7.71 -4.28 -15.63
N HIS A 298 8.38 -4.49 -14.49
CA HIS A 298 7.97 -5.40 -13.41
C HIS A 298 7.85 -4.68 -12.07
N GLN A 299 6.72 -4.85 -11.37
CA GLN A 299 6.48 -4.30 -10.03
C GLN A 299 7.65 -4.62 -9.07
N PRO A 300 7.94 -3.73 -8.09
CA PRO A 300 8.98 -3.97 -7.11
C PRO A 300 8.72 -5.28 -6.35
N ASP A 301 9.74 -6.12 -6.32
CA ASP A 301 9.73 -7.40 -5.65
C ASP A 301 10.25 -7.21 -4.21
N VAL A 302 9.37 -7.38 -3.22
CA VAL A 302 9.60 -7.01 -1.82
C VAL A 302 9.27 -8.19 -0.91
N ARG A 303 10.32 -8.90 -0.48
CA ARG A 303 10.18 -10.13 0.33
C ARG A 303 10.62 -9.94 1.77
N THR A 304 11.68 -9.17 1.98
CA THR A 304 12.35 -9.01 3.27
C THR A 304 12.02 -7.67 3.92
N GLU A 305 12.09 -7.61 5.25
CA GLU A 305 11.89 -6.35 6.00
C GLU A 305 12.82 -5.23 5.49
N GLY A 306 14.07 -5.54 5.15
CA GLY A 306 15.01 -4.57 4.58
C GLY A 306 14.57 -4.00 3.23
N GLU A 307 14.05 -4.84 2.34
CA GLU A 307 13.45 -4.39 1.06
C GLU A 307 12.18 -3.56 1.32
N GLY A 308 11.36 -3.97 2.30
CA GLY A 308 10.16 -3.22 2.69
C GLY A 308 10.50 -1.81 3.20
N VAL A 309 11.53 -1.68 4.04
CA VAL A 309 12.05 -0.40 4.53
C VAL A 309 12.59 0.44 3.36
N SER A 310 13.37 -0.18 2.47
CA SER A 310 13.93 0.50 1.29
C SER A 310 12.83 1.04 0.36
N GLU A 311 11.85 0.21 0.02
CA GLU A 311 10.73 0.61 -0.86
C GLU A 311 9.84 1.66 -0.19
N THR A 312 9.58 1.53 1.11
CA THR A 312 8.85 2.55 1.88
C THR A 312 9.61 3.88 1.83
N GLY A 313 10.91 3.87 2.10
CA GLY A 313 11.77 5.06 2.01
C GLY A 313 11.77 5.66 0.61
N HIS A 314 11.91 4.83 -0.43
CA HIS A 314 11.84 5.26 -1.82
C HIS A 314 10.52 6.01 -2.12
N ARG A 315 9.38 5.52 -1.63
CA ARG A 315 8.09 6.20 -1.80
C ARG A 315 7.99 7.51 -1.03
N PHE A 316 8.54 7.59 0.18
CA PHE A 316 8.59 8.85 0.94
C PHE A 316 9.45 9.92 0.28
N THR A 317 10.47 9.53 -0.50
CA THR A 317 11.30 10.48 -1.27
C THR A 317 10.64 11.00 -2.55
N ARG A 318 9.47 10.47 -2.94
CA ARG A 318 8.81 10.90 -4.17
C ARG A 318 8.22 12.30 -4.03
N PHE A 319 8.56 13.17 -4.97
CA PHE A 319 8.00 14.51 -5.07
C PHE A 319 6.52 14.45 -5.43
N MET A 320 5.67 14.74 -4.46
CA MET A 320 4.22 14.64 -4.59
C MET A 320 3.54 15.97 -4.28
N VAL A 321 2.61 16.38 -5.15
CA VAL A 321 1.75 17.54 -4.93
C VAL A 321 0.28 17.15 -4.97
N THR A 322 -0.51 17.84 -4.15
CA THR A 322 -1.97 17.73 -4.19
C THR A 322 -2.54 18.51 -5.38
N PRO A 323 -3.77 18.20 -5.83
CA PRO A 323 -4.44 18.99 -6.86
C PRO A 323 -4.53 20.49 -6.52
N SER A 324 -4.77 20.85 -5.26
CA SER A 324 -4.83 22.24 -4.81
C SER A 324 -3.47 22.94 -4.89
N GLN A 325 -2.38 22.26 -4.53
CA GLN A 325 -1.01 22.79 -4.69
C GLN A 325 -0.66 22.97 -6.16
N LEU A 326 -1.09 22.03 -7.02
CA LEU A 326 -0.93 22.15 -8.46
C LEU A 326 -1.68 23.37 -9.02
N THR A 327 -2.88 23.66 -8.52
CA THR A 327 -3.63 24.88 -8.89
C THR A 327 -2.87 26.14 -8.51
N VAL A 328 -2.27 26.20 -7.30
CA VAL A 328 -1.46 27.36 -6.89
C VAL A 328 -0.26 27.56 -7.82
N LEU A 329 0.44 26.48 -8.17
CA LEU A 329 1.57 26.53 -9.10
C LEU A 329 1.12 27.03 -10.49
N HIS A 330 -0.01 26.55 -11.02
CA HIS A 330 -0.49 26.96 -12.33
C HIS A 330 -1.09 28.37 -12.37
N VAL A 331 -2.01 28.70 -11.46
CA VAL A 331 -2.69 30.00 -11.42
C VAL A 331 -1.69 31.11 -11.11
N SER A 332 -0.65 30.81 -10.31
CA SER A 332 0.38 31.77 -9.92
C SER A 332 -0.21 33.09 -9.40
N PRO A 333 -1.06 33.04 -8.35
CA PRO A 333 -1.65 34.26 -7.81
C PRO A 333 -0.53 35.21 -7.33
N PRO A 334 -0.75 36.54 -7.41
CA PRO A 334 0.23 37.53 -6.98
C PRO A 334 0.50 37.53 -5.48
N TRP A 335 -0.37 36.88 -4.69
CA TRP A 335 -0.17 36.64 -3.27
C TRP A 335 -0.74 35.27 -2.95
N ALA A 336 0.06 34.38 -2.37
CA ALA A 336 -0.40 33.08 -1.90
C ALA A 336 0.10 32.82 -0.47
N PHE A 337 -0.79 32.35 0.38
CA PHE A 337 -0.42 31.82 1.69
C PHE A 337 -0.64 30.31 1.72
N LEU A 338 0.43 29.54 1.95
CA LEU A 338 0.36 28.09 2.13
C LEU A 338 0.34 27.77 3.62
N VAL A 339 -0.77 27.21 4.10
CA VAL A 339 -0.99 26.87 5.50
C VAL A 339 -1.23 25.37 5.64
N GLY A 340 -0.64 24.75 6.66
CA GLY A 340 -0.91 23.36 6.99
C GLY A 340 0.17 22.73 7.87
N PRO A 341 -0.06 21.53 8.42
CA PRO A 341 0.90 20.84 9.28
C PRO A 341 2.27 20.59 8.62
N PRO A 342 3.33 20.31 9.39
CA PRO A 342 4.59 19.80 8.87
C PRO A 342 4.40 18.59 7.95
N GLY A 343 5.24 18.44 6.92
CA GLY A 343 5.16 17.30 5.98
C GLY A 343 4.06 17.38 4.90
N THR A 344 3.27 18.45 4.85
CA THR A 344 2.23 18.66 3.81
C THR A 344 2.78 19.11 2.44
N GLY A 345 4.10 19.28 2.31
CA GLY A 345 4.76 19.64 1.05
C GLY A 345 4.77 21.14 0.71
N LYS A 346 4.45 22.03 1.65
CA LYS A 346 4.42 23.50 1.43
C LYS A 346 5.76 24.05 0.95
N THR A 347 6.85 23.69 1.64
CA THR A 347 8.22 24.06 1.27
C THR A 347 8.59 23.56 -0.13
N PHE A 348 8.12 22.37 -0.51
CA PHE A 348 8.34 21.85 -1.85
C PHE A 348 7.61 22.67 -2.93
N VAL A 349 6.40 23.15 -2.65
CA VAL A 349 5.67 24.08 -3.54
C VAL A 349 6.43 25.39 -3.71
N LEU A 350 7.01 25.95 -2.64
CA LEU A 350 7.87 27.15 -2.74
C LEU A 350 9.07 26.91 -3.66
N ILE A 351 9.78 25.79 -3.48
CA ILE A 351 10.93 25.43 -4.32
C ILE A 351 10.51 25.31 -5.78
N LEU A 352 9.41 24.60 -6.08
CA LEU A 352 8.91 24.48 -7.46
C LEU A 352 8.55 25.84 -8.06
N LYS A 353 7.94 26.74 -7.28
CA LYS A 353 7.57 28.07 -7.76
C LYS A 353 8.78 28.98 -7.98
N ALA A 354 9.79 28.90 -7.11
CA ALA A 354 11.04 29.61 -7.28
C ALA A 354 11.79 29.14 -8.54
N LEU A 355 11.83 27.84 -8.79
CA LEU A 355 12.40 27.27 -10.01
C LEU A 355 11.68 27.76 -11.27
N ASP A 356 10.35 27.91 -11.24
CA ASP A 356 9.56 28.50 -12.34
C ASP A 356 10.05 29.89 -12.71
N TRP A 357 10.05 30.79 -11.72
CA TRP A 357 10.42 32.19 -11.89
C TRP A 357 11.85 32.32 -12.42
N ILE A 358 12.80 31.62 -11.81
CA ILE A 358 14.21 31.66 -12.22
C ILE A 358 14.41 31.18 -13.66
N ARG A 359 13.72 30.09 -14.06
CA ARG A 359 13.78 29.53 -15.41
C ARG A 359 13.09 30.40 -16.45
N LYS A 360 12.10 31.20 -16.04
CA LYS A 360 11.48 32.27 -16.87
C LYS A 360 12.36 33.52 -17.00
N GLY A 361 13.50 33.55 -16.31
CA GLY A 361 14.40 34.69 -16.32
C GLY A 361 14.10 35.73 -15.26
N GLU A 362 13.20 35.43 -14.32
CA GLU A 362 12.78 36.35 -13.28
C GLU A 362 13.62 36.14 -12.00
N PRO A 363 14.09 37.23 -11.36
CA PRO A 363 14.80 37.14 -10.08
C PRO A 363 13.86 36.72 -8.94
N VAL A 364 14.40 35.92 -8.01
CA VAL A 364 13.69 35.40 -6.84
C VAL A 364 14.48 35.73 -5.56
N LEU A 365 13.76 36.24 -4.56
CA LEU A 365 14.29 36.44 -3.22
C LEU A 365 13.76 35.37 -2.27
N VAL A 366 14.67 34.60 -1.69
CA VAL A 366 14.39 33.78 -0.51
C VAL A 366 14.56 34.65 0.73
N PHE A 367 13.47 34.81 1.49
CA PHE A 367 13.39 35.76 2.58
C PHE A 367 13.18 35.04 3.92
N SER A 368 14.02 35.31 4.91
CA SER A 368 13.83 34.88 6.29
C SER A 368 13.25 36.02 7.11
N THR A 369 12.07 35.80 7.70
CA THR A 369 11.30 36.81 8.47
C THR A 369 11.66 36.86 9.95
N SER A 370 12.33 35.84 10.48
CA SER A 370 12.81 35.77 11.86
C SER A 370 14.01 34.82 11.99
N GLU A 371 14.59 34.72 13.18
CA GLU A 371 15.61 33.71 13.51
C GLU A 371 15.05 32.27 13.39
N GLN A 372 13.77 32.08 13.69
CA GLN A 372 13.10 30.78 13.65
C GLN A 372 12.95 30.27 12.20
N SER A 373 12.62 31.16 11.25
CA SER A 373 12.50 30.81 9.83
C SER A 373 13.85 30.62 9.12
N GLU A 374 14.98 30.99 9.75
CA GLU A 374 16.29 31.03 9.09
C GLU A 374 16.72 29.65 8.58
N GLY A 375 16.53 28.60 9.39
CA GLY A 375 16.87 27.24 9.01
C GLY A 375 16.13 26.77 7.75
N ALA A 376 14.81 27.00 7.71
CA ALA A 376 13.97 26.64 6.58
C ALA A 376 14.33 27.44 5.32
N SER A 377 14.47 28.77 5.44
CA SER A 377 14.83 29.65 4.32
C SER A 377 16.23 29.34 3.77
N ARG A 378 17.22 29.05 4.62
CA ARG A 378 18.55 28.61 4.16
C ARG A 378 18.51 27.26 3.45
N MET A 379 17.73 26.32 3.95
CA MET A 379 17.54 25.02 3.30
C MET A 379 16.96 25.20 1.90
N ILE A 380 15.92 26.03 1.75
CA ILE A 380 15.34 26.35 0.43
C ILE A 380 16.38 26.96 -0.50
N TYR A 381 17.09 27.99 -0.02
CA TYR A 381 18.12 28.66 -0.82
C TYR A 381 19.20 27.68 -1.30
N HIS A 382 19.70 26.83 -0.40
CA HIS A 382 20.71 25.83 -0.73
C HIS A 382 20.19 24.77 -1.71
N GLN A 383 18.95 24.30 -1.53
CA GLN A 383 18.33 23.35 -2.45
C GLN A 383 18.16 23.93 -3.86
N LEU A 384 17.76 25.20 -3.96
CA LEU A 384 17.66 25.92 -5.23
C LEU A 384 19.03 26.08 -5.88
N GLU A 385 20.03 26.52 -5.12
CA GLU A 385 21.41 26.68 -5.61
C GLU A 385 21.99 25.36 -6.16
N GLN A 386 21.74 24.23 -5.49
CA GLN A 386 22.16 22.91 -5.96
C GLN A 386 21.40 22.44 -7.20
N THR A 387 20.11 22.78 -7.32
CA THR A 387 19.25 22.35 -8.43
C THR A 387 19.51 23.13 -9.70
N LEU A 388 19.86 24.40 -9.60
CA LEU A 388 20.19 25.27 -10.73
C LEU A 388 21.60 24.94 -11.22
N VAL A 389 21.72 24.53 -12.48
CA VAL A 389 23.01 24.12 -13.07
C VAL A 389 23.65 25.28 -13.84
N ASP A 390 22.85 26.20 -14.39
CA ASP A 390 23.31 27.36 -15.14
C ASP A 390 23.70 28.52 -14.20
N GLN A 391 24.88 29.12 -14.44
CA GLN A 391 25.33 30.30 -13.71
C GLN A 391 24.39 31.50 -13.92
N ALA A 392 23.78 31.64 -15.10
CA ALA A 392 22.82 32.69 -15.37
C ALA A 392 21.54 32.51 -14.54
N GLU A 393 21.10 31.27 -14.29
CA GLU A 393 19.98 30.99 -13.39
C GLU A 393 20.35 31.30 -11.94
N ARG A 394 21.54 30.88 -11.49
CA ARG A 394 22.00 31.15 -10.11
C ARG A 394 22.12 32.64 -9.80
N SER A 395 22.51 33.47 -10.77
CA SER A 395 22.59 34.93 -10.56
C SER A 395 21.24 35.60 -10.26
N ARG A 396 20.12 34.92 -10.51
CA ARG A 396 18.76 35.39 -10.25
C ARG A 396 18.25 35.00 -8.86
N LEU A 397 19.00 34.17 -8.13
CA LEU A 397 18.64 33.69 -6.81
C LEU A 397 19.29 34.57 -5.74
N HIS A 398 18.46 35.19 -4.90
CA HIS A 398 18.91 36.07 -3.83
C HIS A 398 18.46 35.53 -2.47
N PHE A 399 19.25 35.80 -1.43
CA PHE A 399 18.89 35.51 -0.04
C PHE A 399 18.90 36.80 0.77
N GLU A 400 17.95 36.94 1.68
CA GLU A 400 17.98 38.01 2.67
C GLU A 400 17.32 37.55 3.97
N GLN A 401 17.86 38.02 5.07
CA GLN A 401 17.36 37.75 6.41
C GLN A 401 17.14 39.07 7.13
N LEU A 402 15.92 39.27 7.61
CA LEU A 402 15.56 40.43 8.43
C LEU A 402 14.65 39.94 9.55
N ASP A 403 15.02 40.26 10.78
CA ASP A 403 14.23 39.90 11.95
C ASP A 403 13.08 40.89 12.11
N LEU A 404 11.88 40.47 11.72
CA LEU A 404 10.65 41.26 11.84
C LEU A 404 10.00 41.12 13.24
N TRP A 405 10.59 40.32 14.13
CA TRP A 405 9.99 39.96 15.42
C TRP A 405 10.42 40.89 16.55
N ASN A 406 11.70 41.26 16.59
CA ASN A 406 12.27 41.87 17.79
C ASN A 406 12.09 43.39 17.88
N THR A 407 11.82 44.11 16.79
CA THR A 407 11.48 45.54 16.87
C THR A 407 10.51 46.00 15.78
N GLU A 408 9.47 46.77 16.14
CA GLU A 408 8.65 47.55 15.17
C GLU A 408 9.52 48.51 14.30
N GLN A 409 10.77 48.75 14.71
CA GLN A 409 11.73 49.62 14.04
C GLN A 409 12.40 48.96 12.82
N ASP A 410 12.42 47.63 12.74
CA ASP A 410 13.05 46.90 11.64
C ASP A 410 12.09 46.59 10.49
N VAL A 411 10.77 46.69 10.73
CA VAL A 411 9.75 46.57 9.66
C VAL A 411 9.91 47.66 8.58
N PRO A 412 10.09 48.95 8.89
CA PRO A 412 10.35 49.97 7.88
C PRO A 412 11.64 49.71 7.07
N LYS A 413 12.70 49.19 7.72
CA LYS A 413 13.95 48.83 7.03
C LYS A 413 13.74 47.65 6.08
N ALA A 414 12.99 46.65 6.51
CA ALA A 414 12.63 45.50 5.69
C ALA A 414 11.80 45.89 4.48
N VAL A 415 10.76 46.71 4.69
CA VAL A 415 9.94 47.26 3.60
C VAL A 415 10.80 48.10 2.65
N ALA A 416 11.71 48.94 3.17
CA ALA A 416 12.62 49.73 2.33
C ALA A 416 13.57 48.85 1.49
N SER A 417 14.14 47.80 2.09
CA SER A 417 15.01 46.84 1.39
C SER A 417 14.25 46.10 0.28
N ILE A 418 13.06 45.57 0.59
CA ILE A 418 12.19 44.90 -0.37
C ILE A 418 11.77 45.87 -1.49
N LEU A 419 11.39 47.11 -1.17
CA LEU A 419 11.04 48.12 -2.17
C LEU A 419 12.23 48.50 -3.06
N GLN A 420 13.45 48.55 -2.51
CA GLN A 420 14.66 48.77 -3.30
C GLN A 420 14.91 47.61 -4.26
N LYS A 421 14.76 46.37 -3.80
CA LYS A 421 14.88 45.17 -4.63
C LYS A 421 13.79 45.10 -5.71
N ALA A 422 12.56 45.49 -5.39
CA ALA A 422 11.49 45.64 -6.36
C ALA A 422 11.84 46.66 -7.46
N ARG A 423 12.47 47.79 -7.09
CA ARG A 423 12.99 48.77 -8.08
C ARG A 423 14.12 48.23 -8.94
N GLN A 424 14.85 47.23 -8.46
CA GLN A 424 15.89 46.50 -9.21
C GLN A 424 15.32 45.35 -10.05
N GLY A 425 13.98 45.18 -10.07
CA GLY A 425 13.30 44.15 -10.85
C GLY A 425 13.03 42.85 -10.09
N ILE A 426 13.34 42.78 -8.79
CA ILE A 426 13.06 41.61 -7.93
C ILE A 426 11.64 41.72 -7.38
N LEU A 427 10.70 41.08 -8.06
CA LEU A 427 9.28 41.11 -7.71
C LEU A 427 8.79 39.82 -7.04
N ASN A 428 9.55 38.73 -7.17
CA ASN A 428 9.14 37.42 -6.67
C ASN A 428 9.83 37.10 -5.34
N ILE A 429 9.04 36.84 -4.30
CA ILE A 429 9.54 36.58 -2.94
C ILE A 429 8.93 35.28 -2.42
N ILE A 430 9.77 34.43 -1.84
CA ILE A 430 9.33 33.26 -1.08
C ILE A 430 9.81 33.38 0.37
N ALA A 431 8.93 33.07 1.31
CA ALA A 431 9.26 33.00 2.73
C ALA A 431 8.63 31.74 3.34
N ASP A 432 9.45 30.91 3.99
CA ASP A 432 8.99 29.76 4.78
C ASP A 432 8.84 30.17 6.24
N GLU A 433 7.90 29.53 6.95
CA GLU A 433 7.60 29.81 8.36
C GLU A 433 7.41 31.32 8.67
N ALA A 434 6.68 32.03 7.81
CA ALA A 434 6.39 33.45 7.94
C ALA A 434 5.33 33.69 9.03
N PHE A 435 5.76 33.73 10.30
CA PHE A 435 4.88 33.95 11.46
C PHE A 435 4.38 35.41 11.57
N THR A 436 3.11 35.59 11.98
CA THR A 436 2.59 36.88 12.49
C THR A 436 1.92 36.68 13.86
N SER A 437 2.26 37.53 14.83
CA SER A 437 2.05 37.35 16.28
C SER A 437 0.59 37.40 16.79
N LYS A 438 -0.43 37.24 15.94
CA LYS A 438 -1.84 37.27 16.38
C LYS A 438 -2.72 36.09 15.99
N TYR A 439 -2.25 35.17 15.15
CA TYR A 439 -3.00 33.94 14.87
C TYR A 439 -2.02 32.78 14.69
N VAL A 440 -2.18 31.74 15.51
CA VAL A 440 -1.36 30.52 15.49
C VAL A 440 -1.70 29.73 14.23
N PHE A 441 -1.07 30.03 13.10
CA PHE A 441 -1.08 29.18 11.92
C PHE A 441 0.26 29.29 11.17
N ASP A 442 0.98 28.17 11.04
CA ASP A 442 2.17 28.00 10.20
C ASP A 442 1.85 28.43 8.77
N SER A 443 2.24 29.64 8.39
CA SER A 443 1.88 30.26 7.11
C SER A 443 3.15 30.56 6.31
N LEU A 444 3.19 30.13 5.05
CA LEU A 444 4.25 30.50 4.10
C LEU A 444 3.70 31.51 3.10
N LEU A 445 4.50 32.48 2.68
CA LEU A 445 4.10 33.54 1.74
C LEU A 445 4.80 33.37 0.39
N ILE A 446 4.01 33.45 -0.68
CA ILE A 446 4.44 33.66 -2.07
C ILE A 446 3.98 35.09 -2.42
N CYS A 447 4.93 36.00 -2.69
CA CYS A 447 4.65 37.28 -3.33
C CYS A 447 5.10 37.24 -4.79
#